data_AF-A0A2S6A9M5-F1
#
_entry.id   AF-A0A2S6A9M5-F1
#
_cell.length_a   1.000
_cell.length_b   1.000
_cell.length_c   1.000
_cell.angle_alpha   90.00
_cell.angle_beta   90.00
_cell.angle_gamma   90.00
#
_symmetry.space_group_name_H-M   'P 1'
#
loop_
_entity.id
_entity.type
_entity.pdbx_description
1 polymer ?
#
loop_
_entity_poly.entity_id
_entity_poly.type
_entity_poly.pdbx_seq_one_letter_code
_entity_poly.pdbx_strand_id
1 'polypeptide(L)'
;MTSDEQTPGTHPQVTAEDLRMLLDAGSPGTRLVLTEGRVRLATDSGEDGMELIRRPELADRIGDHPDQHELAEQAELLNTLIRMQGA
;
A
#
# COMPACT_ATOMS: atom_id res chain seq x y z
N MET A 1 -7.27 20.97 -17.65
CA MET A 1 -8.24 20.79 -16.56
C MET A 1 -8.42 19.30 -16.34
N THR A 2 -7.71 18.76 -15.37
CA THR A 2 -8.26 17.85 -14.35
C THR A 2 -7.20 17.90 -13.25
N SER A 3 -7.48 18.75 -12.28
CA SER A 3 -6.85 18.66 -10.97
C SER A 3 -7.36 17.34 -10.40
N ASP A 4 -6.50 16.33 -10.35
CA ASP A 4 -6.74 15.19 -9.48
C ASP A 4 -6.49 15.71 -8.06
N GLU A 5 -7.58 16.11 -7.41
CA GLU A 5 -7.59 16.44 -6.00
C GLU A 5 -7.36 15.13 -5.25
N GLN A 6 -6.08 14.74 -5.16
CA GLN A 6 -5.58 13.58 -4.45
C GLN A 6 -6.08 13.66 -3.00
N THR A 7 -7.23 13.03 -2.75
CA THR A 7 -7.79 12.86 -1.42
C THR A 7 -7.00 11.71 -0.81
N PRO A 8 -6.16 11.94 0.22
CA PRO A 8 -5.27 10.90 0.72
C PRO A 8 -6.09 9.75 1.32
N GLY A 9 -6.02 8.56 0.71
CA GLY A 9 -6.24 7.27 1.39
C GLY A 9 -7.61 6.60 1.27
N THR A 10 -8.32 6.64 0.13
CA THR A 10 -9.51 5.78 -0.07
C THR A 10 -9.76 5.34 -1.51
N HIS A 11 -8.74 4.82 -2.20
CA HIS A 11 -8.88 4.19 -3.52
C HIS A 11 -8.89 2.65 -3.44
N PRO A 12 -9.51 1.96 -4.42
CA PRO A 12 -9.59 0.50 -4.44
C PRO A 12 -8.28 -0.20 -4.85
N GLN A 13 -7.27 0.57 -5.24
CA GLN A 13 -5.98 0.07 -5.73
C GLN A 13 -4.85 0.56 -4.83
N VAL A 14 -3.76 -0.19 -4.73
CA VAL A 14 -2.53 0.27 -4.09
C VAL A 14 -1.87 1.30 -5.01
N THR A 15 -1.40 2.41 -4.44
CA THR A 15 -0.64 3.44 -5.14
C THR A 15 0.78 3.55 -4.61
N ALA A 16 1.66 4.24 -5.36
CA ALA A 16 3.01 4.55 -4.90
C ALA A 16 3.00 5.41 -3.61
N GLU A 17 1.98 6.26 -3.43
CA GLU A 17 1.83 7.09 -2.23
C GLU A 17 1.51 6.25 -1.00
N ASP A 18 0.68 5.21 -1.10
CA ASP A 18 0.42 4.28 0.01
C ASP A 18 1.67 3.56 0.48
N LEU A 19 2.48 3.10 -0.47
CA LEU A 19 3.73 2.42 -0.18
C LEU A 19 4.75 3.38 0.44
N ARG A 20 4.78 4.63 -0.03
CA ARG A 20 5.60 5.68 0.57
C ARG A 20 5.16 5.98 2.00
N MET A 21 3.85 6.13 2.22
CA MET A 21 3.28 6.32 3.56
C MET A 21 3.56 5.12 4.48
N LEU A 22 3.52 3.90 3.95
CA LEU A 22 3.87 2.68 4.69
C LEU A 22 5.34 2.69 5.15
N LEU A 23 6.27 3.10 4.29
CA LEU A 23 7.68 3.20 4.63
C LEU A 23 7.95 4.32 5.64
N ASP A 24 7.26 5.46 5.48
CA ASP A 24 7.38 6.65 6.32
C ASP A 24 6.77 6.48 7.72
N ALA A 25 5.76 5.61 7.87
CA ALA A 25 5.02 5.40 9.12
C ALA A 25 5.86 4.98 10.34
N GLY A 26 7.16 4.68 10.16
CA GLY A 26 8.17 4.51 11.22
C GLY A 26 7.98 3.30 12.15
N SER A 27 6.79 2.72 12.18
CA SER A 27 6.42 1.60 13.04
C SER A 27 6.55 0.28 12.29
N PRO A 28 7.25 -0.72 12.85
CA PRO A 28 7.42 -2.02 12.19
C PRO A 28 6.12 -2.82 12.11
N GLY A 29 5.11 -2.45 12.90
CA GLY A 29 3.76 -3.03 12.87
C GLY A 29 2.87 -2.45 11.76
N THR A 30 3.29 -1.39 11.07
CA THR A 30 2.48 -0.80 10.01
C THR A 30 2.39 -1.74 8.81
N ARG A 31 1.19 -1.88 8.27
CA ARG A 31 0.86 -2.73 7.13
C ARG A 31 -0.19 -2.09 6.25
N LEU A 32 -0.21 -2.46 4.97
CA LEU A 32 -1.31 -2.16 4.08
C LEU A 32 -2.34 -3.29 4.15
N VAL A 33 -3.59 -2.92 4.32
CA VAL A 33 -4.73 -3.85 4.33
C VAL A 33 -5.74 -3.44 3.27
N LEU A 34 -6.37 -4.44 2.65
CA LEU A 34 -7.54 -4.27 1.80
C LEU A 34 -8.79 -4.63 2.62
N THR A 35 -9.64 -3.65 2.87
CA THR A 35 -10.89 -3.83 3.60
C THR A 35 -12.04 -3.22 2.80
N GLU A 36 -13.12 -3.98 2.60
CA GLU A 36 -14.29 -3.58 1.80
C GLU A 36 -13.94 -3.01 0.41
N GLY A 37 -12.92 -3.58 -0.26
CA GLY A 37 -12.46 -3.13 -1.57
C GLY A 37 -11.71 -1.81 -1.56
N ARG A 38 -11.15 -1.39 -0.42
CA ARG A 38 -10.38 -0.16 -0.25
C ARG A 38 -9.06 -0.45 0.45
N VAL A 39 -7.99 0.16 -0.06
CA VAL A 39 -6.65 0.05 0.54
C VAL A 39 -6.53 1.05 1.70
N ARG A 40 -6.04 0.59 2.85
CA ARG A 40 -5.81 1.40 4.04
C ARG A 40 -4.52 1.01 4.75
N LEU A 41 -3.93 2.00 5.43
CA LEU A 41 -2.79 1.80 6.30
C LEU A 41 -3.27 1.39 7.70
N ALA A 42 -2.93 0.19 8.13
CA ALA A 42 -3.21 -0.30 9.47
C ALA A 42 -1.92 -0.26 10.31
N THR A 43 -1.99 0.37 11.48
CA THR A 43 -0.89 0.42 12.46
C THR A 43 -1.09 -0.54 13.64
N ASP A 44 -2.32 -1.02 13.83
CA ASP A 44 -2.70 -1.96 14.89
C ASP A 44 -3.04 -3.34 14.31
N SER A 45 -2.78 -4.39 15.10
CA SER A 45 -3.04 -5.78 14.70
C SER A 45 -4.53 -6.11 14.57
N GLY A 46 -5.41 -5.28 15.13
CA GLY A 46 -6.87 -5.49 15.14
C GLY A 46 -7.64 -4.94 13.93
N GLU A 47 -6.98 -4.30 12.97
CA GLU A 47 -7.65 -3.82 11.75
C GLU A 47 -8.11 -5.01 10.87
N ASP A 48 -9.41 -5.09 10.63
CA ASP A 48 -10.08 -6.16 9.90
C ASP A 48 -9.91 -5.96 8.38
N GLY A 49 -9.23 -6.90 7.73
CA GLY A 49 -8.95 -6.84 6.29
C GLY A 49 -7.90 -7.84 5.83
N MET A 50 -7.76 -7.96 4.50
CA MET A 50 -6.71 -8.76 3.89
C MET A 50 -5.38 -7.99 3.96
N GLU A 51 -4.41 -8.53 4.68
CA GLU A 51 -3.03 -8.00 4.69
C GLU A 51 -2.43 -8.13 3.29
N LEU A 52 -1.99 -6.99 2.74
CA LEU A 52 -1.36 -6.91 1.42
C LEU A 52 0.16 -7.01 1.53
N ILE A 53 0.75 -6.18 2.40
CA ILE A 53 2.19 -6.13 2.64
C ILE A 53 2.49 -5.37 3.94
N ARG A 54 3.55 -5.78 4.65
CA ARG A 54 4.06 -5.05 5.82
C ARG A 54 5.20 -4.12 5.47
N ARG A 55 5.42 -3.09 6.30
CA ARG A 55 6.57 -2.17 6.18
C ARG A 55 7.92 -2.89 6.07
N PRO A 56 8.30 -3.84 6.95
CA PRO A 56 9.56 -4.56 6.82
C PRO A 56 9.67 -5.40 5.54
N GLU A 57 8.57 -5.97 5.06
CA GLU A 57 8.56 -6.76 3.82
C GLU A 57 8.68 -5.85 2.59
N LEU A 58 8.03 -4.69 2.60
CA LEU A 58 8.20 -3.70 1.55
C LEU A 58 9.65 -3.21 1.49
N ALA A 59 10.24 -2.88 2.64
CA ALA A 59 11.64 -2.45 2.73
C ALA A 59 12.62 -3.55 2.29
N ASP A 60 12.33 -4.82 2.55
CA ASP A 60 13.14 -5.95 2.06
C ASP A 60 13.09 -6.09 0.52
N ARG A 61 11.93 -5.77 -0.09
CA ARG A 61 11.72 -5.91 -1.54
C ARG A 61 12.28 -4.76 -2.37
N ILE A 62 12.12 -3.52 -1.92
CA ILE A 62 12.50 -2.31 -2.69
C ILE A 62 13.46 -1.37 -1.94
N GLY A 63 13.90 -1.74 -0.74
CA GLY A 63 14.75 -0.89 0.10
C GLY A 63 13.98 0.09 0.99
N ASP A 64 14.70 0.78 1.86
CA ASP A 64 14.15 1.76 2.82
C ASP A 64 13.90 3.14 2.18
N HIS A 65 14.59 3.43 1.07
CA HIS A 65 14.47 4.67 0.30
C HIS A 65 14.26 4.42 -1.21
N PRO A 66 13.14 3.79 -1.61
CA PRO A 66 12.85 3.54 -3.01
C PRO A 66 12.47 4.83 -3.75
N ASP A 67 12.78 4.85 -5.05
CA ASP A 67 12.36 5.90 -5.95
C ASP A 67 10.88 5.75 -6.36
N GLN A 68 10.32 6.82 -6.93
CA GLN A 68 8.91 6.86 -7.33
C GLN A 68 8.55 5.78 -8.38
N HIS A 69 9.50 5.39 -9.22
CA HIS A 69 9.32 4.30 -10.19
C HIS A 69 9.18 2.94 -9.51
N GLU A 70 10.07 2.63 -8.56
CA GLU A 70 10.07 1.35 -7.83
C GLU A 70 8.79 1.18 -7.00
N LEU A 71 8.34 2.27 -6.37
CA LEU A 71 7.05 2.30 -5.67
C LEU A 71 5.88 2.04 -6.62
N ALA A 72 5.86 2.66 -7.80
CA ALA A 72 4.80 2.45 -8.79
C ALA A 72 4.78 1.00 -9.32
N GLU A 73 5.95 0.43 -9.63
CA GLU A 73 6.07 -0.97 -10.05
C GLU A 73 5.57 -1.93 -8.96
N GLN A 74 5.96 -1.70 -7.71
CA GLN A 74 5.51 -2.53 -6.60
C GLN A 74 4.00 -2.42 -6.36
N ALA A 75 3.43 -1.23 -6.52
CA ALA A 75 2.00 -1.00 -6.41
C ALA A 75 1.22 -1.78 -7.49
N GLU A 76 1.68 -1.74 -8.75
CA GLU A 76 1.10 -2.50 -9.87
C GLU A 76 1.16 -4.02 -9.62
N LEU A 77 2.27 -4.52 -9.06
CA LEU A 77 2.40 -5.93 -8.69
C LEU A 77 1.40 -6.33 -7.62
N LEU A 78 1.25 -5.52 -6.57
CA LEU A 78 0.25 -5.76 -5.51
C LEU A 78 -1.18 -5.71 -6.07
N ASN A 79 -1.49 -4.75 -6.93
CA ASN A 79 -2.81 -4.67 -7.60
C ASN A 79 -3.11 -5.91 -8.44
N THR A 80 -2.12 -6.43 -9.15
CA THR A 80 -2.25 -7.66 -9.94
C THR A 80 -2.55 -8.85 -9.03
N LEU A 81 -1.85 -8.96 -7.89
CA LEU A 81 -2.10 -10.01 -6.88
C LEU A 81 -3.52 -9.91 -6.30
N ILE A 82 -3.96 -8.71 -5.93
CA ILE A 82 -5.33 -8.46 -5.44
C ILE A 82 -6.36 -8.95 -6.45
N ARG A 83 -6.19 -8.59 -7.73
CA ARG A 83 -7.09 -9.00 -8.81
C ARG A 83 -7.11 -10.52 -9.01
N MET A 84 -5.96 -11.19 -8.89
CA MET A 84 -5.89 -12.65 -9.00
C MET A 84 -6.52 -13.36 -7.81
N GLN A 85 -6.44 -12.77 -6.61
CA GLN A 85 -6.96 -13.35 -5.37
C GLN A 85 -8.47 -13.11 -5.19
N GLY A 86 -9.00 -12.02 -5.75
CA GLY A 86 -10.43 -11.67 -5.75
C GLY A 86 -11.21 -12.09 -7.00
N ALA A 87 -10.59 -12.84 -7.92
CA ALA A 87 -11.24 -13.40 -9.12
C ALA A 87 -12.03 -14.68 -8.83
#